data_AF-A0A2U1JYI6-F1
#
_entry.id   AF-A0A2U1JYI6-F1
#
_cell.length_a   1.000
_cell.length_b   1.000
_cell.length_c   1.000
_cell.angle_alpha   90.00
_cell.angle_beta   90.00
_cell.angle_gamma   90.00
#
_symmetry.space_group_name_H-M   'P 1'
#
loop_
_entity.id
_entity.type
_entity.pdbx_description
1 polymer ?
#
loop_
_entity_poly.entity_id
_entity_poly.type
_entity_poly.pdbx_seq_one_letter_code
_entity_poly.pdbx_strand_id
1 'polypeptide(L)'
;MSSVNLTLYTLFTHKLKLSEADAKDFMDAIKEEVRNDIKYENSDFKSAIREDFLKLELKMEQNKSELKNEIKDSFKWFIGMFITIVLMMMGLYATILLK
;
A
#
# COMPACT_ATOMS: atom_id res chain seq x y z
N MET A 1 35.80 -13.04 -6.70
CA MET A 1 34.92 -14.23 -6.71
C MET A 1 34.38 -14.41 -5.30
N SER A 2 33.05 -14.47 -5.12
CA SER A 2 32.41 -14.59 -3.78
C SER A 2 32.73 -15.95 -3.14
N SER A 3 32.89 -16.01 -1.81
CA SER A 3 33.23 -17.22 -1.05
C SER A 3 32.29 -18.39 -1.32
N VAL A 4 31.02 -18.10 -1.60
CA VAL A 4 29.97 -19.07 -1.95
C VAL A 4 30.28 -19.83 -3.25
N ASN A 5 30.88 -19.17 -4.25
CA ASN A 5 31.26 -19.84 -5.51
C ASN A 5 32.39 -20.86 -5.29
N LEU A 6 33.33 -20.56 -4.38
CA LEU A 6 34.41 -21.49 -4.04
C LEU A 6 33.88 -22.72 -3.29
N THR A 7 32.87 -22.55 -2.43
CA THR A 7 32.23 -23.66 -1.70
C THR A 7 31.41 -24.56 -2.61
N LEU A 8 30.66 -24.02 -3.57
CA LEU A 8 29.89 -24.82 -4.54
C LEU A 8 30.80 -25.58 -5.50
N TYR A 9 31.82 -24.91 -6.06
CA TYR A 9 32.79 -25.55 -6.96
C TYR A 9 33.52 -26.72 -6.31
N THR A 10 33.95 -26.54 -5.06
CA THR A 10 34.59 -27.61 -4.27
C THR A 10 33.63 -28.74 -3.91
N LEU A 11 32.33 -28.47 -3.76
CA LEU A 11 31.32 -29.50 -3.53
C LEU A 11 31.08 -30.35 -4.80
N PHE A 12 31.00 -29.73 -5.97
CA PHE A 12 30.80 -30.43 -7.26
C PHE A 12 32.01 -31.27 -7.68
N THR A 13 33.22 -30.72 -7.57
CA THR A 13 34.45 -31.42 -7.95
C THR A 13 34.82 -32.52 -6.94
N HIS A 14 34.66 -32.26 -5.64
CA HIS A 14 35.21 -33.12 -4.60
C HIS A 14 34.20 -34.13 -4.01
N LYS A 15 32.89 -33.83 -4.00
CA LYS A 15 31.84 -34.77 -3.54
C LYS A 15 31.11 -35.48 -4.68
N LEU A 16 30.90 -34.81 -5.81
CA LEU A 16 30.18 -35.37 -6.96
C LEU A 16 31.10 -35.95 -8.04
N LYS A 17 32.44 -35.79 -7.90
CA LYS A 17 33.46 -36.25 -8.86
C LYS A 17 33.18 -35.80 -10.31
N LEU A 18 32.63 -34.61 -10.47
CA LEU A 18 32.42 -34.03 -11.79
C LEU A 18 33.76 -33.56 -12.37
N SER A 19 33.93 -33.70 -13.69
CA SER A 19 35.01 -33.06 -14.42
C SER A 19 34.95 -31.54 -14.21
N GLU A 20 36.08 -30.85 -14.21
CA GLU A 20 36.11 -29.39 -14.05
C GLU A 20 35.22 -28.66 -15.06
N ALA A 21 35.08 -29.22 -16.26
CA ALA A 21 34.18 -28.70 -17.29
C ALA A 21 32.69 -28.81 -16.86
N ASP A 22 32.28 -29.99 -16.41
CA ASP A 22 30.88 -30.25 -16.01
C ASP A 22 30.51 -29.49 -14.71
N ALA A 23 31.46 -29.37 -13.77
CA ALA A 23 31.26 -28.61 -12.54
C ALA A 23 31.09 -27.10 -12.80
N LYS A 24 31.74 -26.59 -13.86
CA LYS A 24 31.61 -25.20 -14.28
C LYS A 24 30.28 -24.94 -14.99
N ASP A 25 29.89 -25.81 -15.91
CA ASP A 25 28.59 -25.71 -16.60
C ASP A 25 27.42 -25.79 -15.61
N PHE A 26 27.48 -26.70 -14.62
CA PHE A 26 26.47 -26.77 -13.57
C PHE A 26 26.42 -25.51 -12.70
N MET A 27 27.57 -24.93 -12.40
CA MET A 27 27.62 -23.71 -11.58
C MET A 27 27.07 -22.51 -12.33
N ASP A 28 27.32 -22.41 -13.64
CA ASP A 28 26.74 -21.36 -14.48
C ASP A 28 25.22 -21.56 -14.64
N ALA A 29 24.75 -22.80 -14.83
CA ALA A 29 23.31 -23.11 -14.88
C ALA A 29 22.58 -22.73 -13.57
N ILE A 30 23.11 -23.11 -12.41
CA ILE A 30 22.54 -22.75 -11.11
C ILE A 30 22.53 -21.22 -10.91
N LYS A 31 23.60 -20.56 -11.33
CA LYS A 31 23.70 -19.10 -11.19
C LYS A 31 22.70 -18.39 -12.08
N GLU A 32 22.39 -18.93 -13.25
CA GLU A 32 21.37 -18.41 -14.16
C GLU A 32 19.95 -18.66 -13.63
N GLU A 33 19.67 -19.87 -13.14
CA GLU A 33 18.39 -20.25 -12.51
C GLU A 33 18.09 -19.34 -11.30
N VAL A 34 19.04 -19.25 -10.35
CA VAL A 34 18.91 -18.42 -9.14
C VAL A 34 18.75 -16.94 -9.50
N ARG A 35 19.44 -16.47 -10.54
CA ARG A 35 19.31 -15.08 -10.98
C ARG A 35 17.95 -14.80 -11.61
N ASN A 36 17.38 -15.74 -12.34
CA ASN A 36 16.04 -15.63 -12.90
C ASN A 36 14.97 -15.67 -11.81
N ASP A 37 15.07 -16.57 -10.84
CA ASP A 37 14.13 -16.68 -9.72
C ASP A 37 14.12 -15.41 -8.86
N ILE A 38 15.30 -14.89 -8.49
CA ILE A 38 15.40 -13.63 -7.73
C ILE A 38 14.80 -12.45 -8.50
N LYS A 39 14.90 -12.47 -9.83
CA LYS A 39 14.38 -11.40 -10.69
C LYS A 39 12.85 -11.49 -10.81
N TYR A 40 12.30 -12.70 -10.93
CA TYR A 40 10.86 -12.96 -10.93
C TYR A 40 10.22 -12.61 -9.58
N GLU A 41 10.79 -13.08 -8.47
CA GLU A 41 10.30 -12.74 -7.14
C GLU A 41 10.36 -11.24 -6.87
N ASN A 42 11.43 -10.54 -7.28
CA ASN A 42 11.49 -9.09 -7.13
C ASN A 42 10.45 -8.36 -7.98
N SER A 43 10.17 -8.83 -9.20
CA SER A 43 9.14 -8.19 -10.04
C SER A 43 7.74 -8.37 -9.48
N ASP A 44 7.43 -9.55 -8.95
CA ASP A 44 6.12 -9.86 -8.36
C ASP A 44 5.94 -9.15 -7.01
N PHE A 45 6.98 -9.10 -6.20
CA PHE A 45 6.95 -8.36 -4.94
C PHE A 45 6.78 -6.85 -5.18
N LYS A 46 7.46 -6.31 -6.19
CA LYS A 46 7.33 -4.90 -6.58
C LYS A 46 5.96 -4.58 -7.18
N SER A 47 5.36 -5.49 -7.94
CA SER A 47 4.03 -5.28 -8.51
C SER A 47 2.96 -5.30 -7.42
N ALA A 48 3.01 -6.28 -6.51
CA ALA A 48 2.08 -6.42 -5.40
C ALA A 48 2.09 -5.19 -4.47
N ILE A 49 3.30 -4.72 -4.08
CA ILE A 49 3.42 -3.52 -3.26
C ILE A 49 2.85 -2.29 -3.97
N ARG A 50 3.07 -2.17 -5.28
CA ARG A 50 2.60 -1.01 -6.05
C ARG A 50 1.07 -1.00 -6.18
N GLU A 51 0.46 -2.16 -6.39
CA GLU A 51 -1.00 -2.29 -6.41
C GLU A 51 -1.62 -1.99 -5.05
N ASP A 52 -1.05 -2.54 -3.97
CA ASP A 52 -1.55 -2.27 -2.62
C ASP A 52 -1.43 -0.80 -2.25
N PHE A 53 -0.34 -0.13 -2.66
CA PHE A 53 -0.14 1.30 -2.42
C PHE A 53 -1.17 2.15 -3.19
N LEU A 54 -1.39 1.86 -4.47
CA LEU A 54 -2.41 2.53 -5.28
C LEU A 54 -3.82 2.35 -4.70
N LYS A 55 -4.13 1.15 -4.20
CA LYS A 55 -5.42 0.84 -3.58
C LYS A 55 -5.60 1.57 -2.25
N LEU A 56 -4.53 1.74 -1.48
CA LEU A 56 -4.52 2.51 -0.24
C LEU A 56 -4.74 4.00 -0.52
N GLU A 57 -4.07 4.55 -1.53
CA GLU A 57 -4.20 5.96 -1.95
C GLU A 57 -5.63 6.28 -2.39
N LEU A 58 -6.23 5.43 -3.24
CA LEU A 58 -7.63 5.56 -3.66
C LEU A 58 -8.61 5.53 -2.48
N LYS A 59 -8.40 4.60 -1.52
CA LYS A 59 -9.24 4.53 -0.31
C LYS A 59 -9.10 5.77 0.57
N MET A 60 -7.90 6.34 0.69
CA MET A 60 -7.70 7.57 1.46
C MET A 60 -8.40 8.77 0.79
N GLU A 61 -8.30 8.89 -0.54
CA GLU A 61 -8.99 9.95 -1.27
C GLU A 61 -10.52 9.83 -1.15
N GLN A 62 -11.05 8.61 -1.26
CA GLN A 62 -12.48 8.34 -1.08
C GLN A 62 -12.95 8.70 0.33
N ASN A 63 -12.30 8.19 1.37
CA ASN A 63 -12.64 8.51 2.76
C ASN A 63 -12.56 10.01 3.05
N LYS A 64 -11.58 10.71 2.49
CA LYS A 64 -11.46 12.17 2.62
C LYS A 64 -12.63 12.90 1.96
N SER A 65 -13.07 12.42 0.80
CA SER A 65 -14.21 13.00 0.08
C SER A 65 -15.54 12.77 0.82
N GLU A 66 -15.73 11.57 1.36
CA GLU A 66 -16.91 11.19 2.15
C GLU A 66 -16.99 12.02 3.43
N LEU A 67 -15.88 12.11 4.18
CA LEU A 67 -15.80 12.92 5.40
C LEU A 67 -16.08 14.41 5.11
N LYS A 68 -15.59 14.94 3.98
CA LYS A 68 -15.86 16.33 3.58
C LYS A 68 -17.33 16.55 3.26
N ASN A 69 -17.98 15.59 2.60
CA ASN A 69 -19.40 15.67 2.27
C ASN A 69 -20.27 15.53 3.54
N GLU A 70 -19.95 14.59 4.43
CA GLU A 70 -20.65 14.43 5.71
C GLU A 70 -20.55 15.69 6.58
N ILE A 71 -19.37 16.30 6.67
CA ILE A 71 -19.20 17.57 7.41
C ILE A 71 -20.03 18.68 6.77
N LYS A 72 -20.05 18.78 5.44
CA LYS A 72 -20.81 19.82 4.73
C LYS A 72 -22.32 19.67 4.93
N ASP A 73 -22.83 18.45 4.84
CA ASP A 73 -24.25 18.17 5.03
C ASP A 73 -24.66 18.36 6.49
N SER A 74 -23.84 17.91 7.44
CA SER A 74 -24.05 18.15 8.86
C SER A 74 -24.07 19.65 9.20
N PHE A 75 -23.16 20.43 8.60
CA PHE A 75 -23.09 21.88 8.82
C PHE A 75 -24.30 22.61 8.23
N LYS A 76 -24.81 22.15 7.07
CA LYS A 76 -26.02 22.70 6.45
C LYS A 76 -27.26 22.49 7.34
N TRP A 77 -27.42 21.27 7.87
CA TRP A 77 -28.50 20.97 8.82
C TRP A 77 -28.36 21.76 10.13
N PHE A 78 -27.14 21.92 10.64
CA PHE A 78 -26.86 22.71 11.83
C PHE A 78 -27.24 24.19 11.66
N ILE A 79 -26.89 24.81 10.53
CA ILE A 79 -27.28 26.20 10.23
C ILE A 79 -28.80 26.35 10.19
N GLY A 80 -29.50 25.40 9.56
CA GLY A 80 -30.97 25.42 9.50
C GLY A 80 -31.60 25.41 10.89
N MET A 81 -31.16 24.49 11.75
CA MET A 81 -31.62 24.41 13.15
C MET A 81 -31.31 25.68 13.94
N PHE A 82 -30.11 26.23 13.77
CA PHE A 82 -29.71 27.47 14.45
C PHE A 82 -30.62 28.65 14.09
N ILE A 83 -30.92 28.84 12.81
CA ILE A 83 -31.82 29.91 12.34
C ILE A 83 -33.22 29.74 12.92
N THR A 84 -33.76 28.52 12.94
CA THR A 84 -35.09 28.24 13.51
C THR A 84 -35.14 28.60 15.01
N ILE A 85 -34.11 28.24 15.78
CA ILE A 85 -34.05 28.56 17.21
C ILE A 85 -34.00 30.07 17.43
N VAL A 86 -33.20 30.80 16.66
CA VAL A 86 -33.10 32.28 16.76
C VAL A 86 -34.44 32.93 16.44
N LEU A 87 -35.15 32.46 15.41
CA LEU A 87 -36.48 32.96 15.05
C LEU A 87 -37.51 32.69 16.15
N MET A 88 -37.50 31.50 16.75
CA MET A 88 -38.39 31.18 17.89
C MET A 88 -38.13 32.10 19.08
N MET A 89 -36.86 32.35 19.41
CA MET A 89 -36.49 33.26 20.49
C MET A 89 -36.94 34.68 20.20
N MET A 90 -36.70 35.21 18.98
CA MET A 90 -37.19 36.52 18.56
C MET A 90 -38.71 36.62 18.64
N GLY A 91 -39.45 35.60 18.20
CA GLY A 91 -40.91 35.55 18.28
C GLY A 91 -41.42 35.60 19.72
N LEU A 92 -40.77 34.86 20.63
CA LEU A 92 -41.09 34.90 22.06
C LEU A 92 -40.82 36.29 22.67
N TYR A 93 -39.67 36.91 22.36
CA TYR A 93 -39.34 38.27 22.82
C TYR A 93 -40.36 39.30 22.33
N ALA A 94 -40.73 39.24 21.04
CA ALA A 94 -41.74 40.14 20.48
C ALA A 94 -43.10 39.95 21.16
N THR A 95 -43.50 38.71 21.43
CA THR A 95 -44.78 38.40 22.11
C THR A 95 -44.80 38.91 23.56
N ILE A 96 -43.67 38.83 24.26
CA ILE A 96 -43.54 39.35 25.64
C ILE A 96 -43.51 40.87 25.66
N LEU A 97 -42.89 41.53 24.67
CA LEU A 97 -42.81 43.00 24.57
C LEU A 97 -44.12 43.67 24.09
N LEU A 98 -44.93 42.97 23.30
CA LEU A 98 -46.22 43.44 22.81
C LEU A 98 -47.38 43.24 23.80
N LYS A 99 -47.10 42.61 24.95
CA LYS A 99 -48.07 42.34 26.03
C LYS A 99 -47.86 43.31 27.18
#